data_AF-A0A950QLF9-F1
#
_entry.id   AF-A0A950QLF9-F1
#
_cell.length_a   1.000
_cell.length_b   1.000
_cell.length_c   1.000
_cell.angle_alpha   90.00
_cell.angle_beta   90.00
_cell.angle_gamma   90.00
#
_symmetry.space_group_name_H-M   'P 1'
#
loop_
_entity.id
_entity.type
_entity.pdbx_description
1 polymer ?
#
loop_
_entity_poly.entity_id
_entity_poly.type
_entity_poly.pdbx_seq_one_letter_code
_entity_poly.pdbx_strand_id
1 'polypeptide(L)'
;MAIKLRIPRGKDVRNRLAHPAVKAAVAGFIIVCLVLFGIFAHYYIKYQKIVDRRLNSPLFANAAKIYSAPETVRTGESLNVGSIAAELRRAGYTEVSEHGESRIGTYKEGDSYIEVRPGAESYHTPESATIHVAAGKVDSITQKNGAALDAYELE
;
A
#
# COMPACT_ATOMS: atom_id res chain seq x y z
N MET A 1 -39.78 4.62 -72.67
CA MET A 1 -39.69 3.18 -72.33
C MET A 1 -39.73 3.05 -70.81
N ALA A 2 -40.78 2.46 -70.23
CA ALA A 2 -40.97 2.45 -68.77
C ALA A 2 -40.63 1.06 -68.21
N ILE A 3 -39.64 1.00 -67.31
CA ILE A 3 -39.22 -0.25 -66.65
C ILE A 3 -40.07 -0.43 -65.39
N LYS A 4 -40.89 -1.48 -65.35
CA LYS A 4 -41.65 -1.88 -64.15
C LYS A 4 -40.74 -2.67 -63.21
N LEU A 5 -40.35 -2.06 -62.10
CA LEU A 5 -39.64 -2.74 -61.00
C LEU A 5 -40.65 -3.41 -60.06
N ARG A 6 -40.60 -4.73 -59.91
CA ARG A 6 -41.45 -5.50 -58.99
C ARG A 6 -40.65 -5.85 -57.72
N ILE A 7 -40.84 -5.08 -56.66
CA ILE A 7 -40.23 -5.33 -55.34
C ILE A 7 -41.12 -6.35 -54.59
N PRO A 8 -40.62 -7.53 -54.18
CA PRO A 8 -41.40 -8.46 -53.36
C PRO A 8 -41.58 -7.86 -51.95
N ARG A 9 -42.81 -7.46 -51.63
CA ARG A 9 -43.20 -7.00 -50.28
C ARG A 9 -43.11 -8.17 -49.32
N GLY A 10 -42.37 -8.00 -48.20
CA GLY A 10 -42.07 -8.99 -47.15
C GLY A 10 -43.26 -9.54 -46.33
N LYS A 11 -44.33 -9.98 -46.99
CA LYS A 11 -45.47 -10.67 -46.37
C LYS A 11 -45.07 -12.04 -45.79
N ASP A 12 -44.12 -12.74 -46.41
CA ASP A 12 -43.68 -14.07 -45.96
C ASP A 12 -42.92 -14.04 -44.63
N VAL A 13 -42.06 -13.05 -44.40
CA VAL A 13 -41.32 -12.91 -43.15
C VAL A 13 -42.27 -12.63 -41.99
N ARG A 14 -43.24 -11.73 -42.19
CA ARG A 14 -44.23 -11.36 -41.16
C ARG A 14 -45.15 -12.54 -40.78
N ASN A 15 -45.54 -13.38 -41.75
CA ASN A 15 -46.35 -14.57 -41.47
C ASN A 15 -45.55 -15.68 -40.78
N ARG A 16 -44.27 -15.85 -41.10
CA ARG A 16 -43.39 -16.82 -40.40
C ARG A 16 -43.11 -16.41 -38.95
N LEU A 17 -42.92 -15.13 -38.66
CA LEU A 17 -42.78 -14.61 -37.30
C LEU A 17 -44.09 -14.64 -36.50
N ALA A 18 -45.25 -14.61 -37.16
CA ALA A 18 -46.55 -14.69 -36.52
C ALA A 18 -46.99 -16.12 -36.17
N HIS A 19 -46.24 -17.15 -36.61
CA HIS A 19 -46.57 -18.55 -36.31
C HIS A 19 -46.50 -18.83 -34.80
N PRO A 20 -47.51 -19.51 -34.22
CA PRO A 20 -47.55 -19.80 -32.78
C PRO A 20 -46.34 -20.60 -32.29
N ALA A 21 -45.77 -21.46 -33.14
CA ALA A 21 -44.55 -22.21 -32.84
C ALA A 21 -43.32 -21.32 -32.65
N VAL A 22 -43.16 -20.26 -33.46
CA VAL A 22 -42.03 -19.31 -33.33
C VAL A 22 -42.19 -18.50 -32.05
N LYS A 23 -43.41 -18.06 -31.72
CA LYS A 23 -43.69 -17.37 -30.46
C LYS A 23 -43.41 -18.25 -29.24
N ALA A 24 -43.78 -19.53 -29.29
CA ALA A 24 -43.49 -20.49 -28.22
C ALA A 24 -41.99 -20.74 -28.07
N ALA A 25 -41.25 -20.86 -29.18
CA ALA A 25 -39.80 -21.01 -29.16
C ALA A 25 -39.10 -19.78 -28.56
N VAL A 26 -39.53 -18.57 -28.94
CA VAL A 26 -39.00 -17.32 -28.37
C VAL A 26 -39.33 -17.21 -26.89
N ALA A 27 -40.55 -17.54 -26.47
CA ALA A 27 -40.92 -17.55 -25.05
C ALA A 27 -40.07 -18.55 -24.25
N GLY A 28 -39.86 -19.76 -24.79
CA GLY A 28 -38.97 -20.76 -24.19
C GLY A 28 -37.53 -20.27 -24.06
N PHE A 29 -36.99 -19.63 -25.11
CA PHE A 29 -35.66 -19.05 -25.10
C PHE A 29 -35.52 -17.96 -24.02
N ILE A 30 -36.51 -17.06 -23.90
CA ILE A 30 -36.52 -16.02 -22.87
C ILE A 30 -36.53 -16.65 -21.47
N ILE A 31 -37.33 -17.69 -21.24
CA ILE A 31 -37.38 -18.40 -19.95
C ILE A 31 -36.01 -19.00 -19.62
N VAL A 32 -35.36 -19.66 -20.58
CA VAL A 32 -34.02 -20.24 -20.39
C VAL A 32 -32.99 -19.15 -20.07
N CYS A 33 -33.01 -18.02 -20.80
CA CYS A 33 -32.13 -16.89 -20.52
C CYS A 33 -32.35 -16.31 -19.12
N LEU A 34 -33.60 -16.18 -18.67
CA LEU A 34 -33.93 -15.69 -17.33
C LEU A 34 -33.43 -16.65 -16.24
N VAL A 35 -33.59 -17.95 -16.43
CA VAL A 35 -33.08 -18.97 -15.50
C VAL A 35 -31.56 -18.91 -15.41
N LEU A 36 -30.87 -18.86 -16.56
CA LEU A 36 -29.41 -18.73 -16.59
C LEU A 36 -28.97 -17.44 -15.89
N PHE A 37 -29.59 -16.31 -16.21
CA PHE A 37 -29.28 -15.03 -15.58
C PHE A 37 -29.49 -15.07 -14.06
N GLY A 38 -30.57 -15.71 -13.59
CA GLY A 38 -30.82 -15.93 -12.17
C GLY A 38 -29.72 -16.77 -11.49
N ILE A 39 -29.25 -17.83 -12.14
CA ILE A 39 -28.15 -18.66 -11.64
C ILE A 39 -26.86 -17.83 -11.55
N PHE A 40 -26.50 -17.10 -12.61
CA PHE A 40 -25.33 -16.24 -12.62
C PHE A 40 -25.40 -15.15 -11.56
N ALA A 41 -26.54 -14.48 -11.42
CA ALA A 41 -26.76 -13.46 -10.38
C ALA A 41 -26.62 -14.03 -8.97
N HIS A 42 -27.15 -15.23 -8.72
CA HIS A 42 -27.00 -15.91 -7.43
C HIS A 42 -25.53 -16.16 -7.08
N TYR A 43 -24.78 -16.75 -8.00
CA TYR A 43 -23.35 -17.00 -7.78
C TYR A 43 -22.55 -15.72 -7.63
N TYR A 44 -22.86 -14.68 -8.41
CA TYR A 44 -22.23 -13.37 -8.29
C TYR A 44 -22.40 -12.80 -6.87
N ILE A 45 -23.64 -12.73 -6.37
CA ILE A 45 -23.93 -12.20 -5.03
C ILE A 45 -23.25 -13.06 -3.94
N LYS A 46 -23.25 -14.39 -4.11
CA LYS A 46 -22.62 -15.31 -3.16
C LYS A 46 -21.11 -15.06 -3.05
N TYR A 47 -20.41 -14.98 -4.18
CA TYR A 47 -18.97 -14.77 -4.17
C TYR A 47 -18.59 -13.35 -3.78
N GLN A 48 -19.38 -12.35 -4.16
CA GLN A 48 -19.19 -10.97 -3.70
C GLN A 48 -19.16 -10.93 -2.16
N LYS A 49 -20.14 -11.53 -1.47
CA LYS A 49 -20.18 -11.59 0.00
C LYS A 49 -18.97 -12.30 0.62
N ILE A 50 -18.42 -13.30 -0.04
CA ILE A 50 -17.22 -14.02 0.44
C ILE A 50 -15.98 -13.14 0.30
N VAL A 51 -15.84 -12.48 -0.85
CA VAL A 51 -14.74 -11.54 -1.11
C VAL A 51 -14.82 -10.37 -0.14
N ASP A 52 -15.98 -9.74 0.00
CA ASP A 52 -16.20 -8.63 0.94
C ASP A 52 -15.86 -9.05 2.37
N ARG A 53 -16.27 -10.24 2.80
CA ARG A 53 -15.95 -10.75 4.15
C ARG A 53 -14.44 -10.93 4.35
N ARG A 54 -13.73 -11.42 3.33
CA ARG A 54 -12.28 -11.64 3.39
C ARG A 54 -11.49 -10.32 3.31
N LEU A 55 -11.93 -9.38 2.49
CA LEU A 55 -11.29 -8.06 2.36
C LEU A 55 -11.54 -7.17 3.60
N ASN A 56 -12.68 -7.32 4.26
CA ASN A 56 -12.96 -6.61 5.52
C ASN A 56 -12.26 -7.24 6.74
N SER A 57 -11.74 -8.46 6.62
CA SER A 57 -10.85 -9.02 7.63
C SER A 57 -9.41 -8.59 7.36
N PRO A 58 -8.56 -8.37 8.39
CA PRO A 58 -7.13 -8.14 8.18
C PRO A 58 -6.54 -9.29 7.37
N LEU A 59 -6.24 -9.05 6.09
CA LEU A 59 -5.75 -10.06 5.13
C LEU A 59 -4.38 -10.63 5.52
N PHE A 60 -3.66 -9.90 6.36
CA PHE A 60 -2.41 -10.32 6.95
C PHE A 60 -2.63 -10.35 8.45
N ALA A 61 -2.50 -11.53 9.06
CA ALA A 61 -2.27 -11.60 10.49
C ALA A 61 -1.08 -10.68 10.77
N ASN A 62 -1.26 -9.70 11.67
CA ASN A 62 -0.16 -8.90 12.19
C ASN A 62 0.82 -9.87 12.84
N ALA A 63 1.78 -10.37 12.05
CA ALA A 63 2.84 -11.21 12.55
C ALA A 63 3.57 -10.39 13.62
N ALA A 64 3.86 -10.99 14.76
CA ALA A 64 4.71 -10.36 15.75
C ALA A 64 6.04 -10.04 15.07
N LYS A 65 6.32 -8.75 14.90
CA LYS A 65 7.62 -8.31 14.41
C LYS A 65 8.57 -8.37 15.62
N ILE A 66 9.35 -9.44 15.69
CA ILE A 66 10.36 -9.62 16.73
C ILE A 66 11.60 -8.86 16.26
N TYR A 67 11.85 -7.72 16.88
CA TYR A 67 13.03 -6.90 16.66
C TYR A 67 14.08 -7.18 17.75
N SER A 68 15.34 -6.93 17.44
CA SER A 68 16.42 -6.89 18.44
C SER A 68 16.20 -5.75 19.43
N ALA A 69 16.84 -5.82 20.59
CA ALA A 69 16.87 -4.68 21.52
C ALA A 69 17.50 -3.46 20.80
N PRO A 70 16.95 -2.25 20.98
CA PRO A 70 17.44 -1.07 20.29
C PRO A 70 18.86 -0.74 20.74
N GLU A 71 19.70 -0.26 19.83
CA GLU A 71 21.01 0.29 20.21
C GLU A 71 20.80 1.69 20.80
N THR A 72 21.15 1.84 22.08
CA THR A 72 21.10 3.11 22.82
C THR A 72 22.46 3.77 22.82
N VAL A 73 22.56 4.97 22.25
CA VAL A 73 23.76 5.81 22.37
C VAL A 73 23.65 6.64 23.63
N ARG A 74 24.68 6.58 24.50
CA ARG A 74 24.72 7.34 25.75
C ARG A 74 25.81 8.40 25.76
N THR A 75 25.59 9.48 26.50
CA THR A 75 26.64 10.47 26.76
C THR A 75 27.83 9.81 27.47
N GLY A 76 29.06 10.14 27.02
CA GLY A 76 30.31 9.56 27.51
C GLY A 76 30.76 8.25 26.84
N GLU A 77 29.93 7.66 25.98
CA GLU A 77 30.27 6.45 25.25
C GLU A 77 31.33 6.69 24.17
N SER A 78 32.23 5.73 23.95
CA SER A 78 33.31 5.84 22.95
C SER A 78 32.82 5.46 21.55
N LEU A 79 31.89 6.26 21.02
CA LEU A 79 31.42 6.16 19.63
C LEU A 79 31.91 7.35 18.80
N ASN A 80 32.17 7.09 17.52
CA ASN A 80 32.46 8.12 16.53
C ASN A 80 31.26 8.35 15.60
N VAL A 81 31.21 9.51 14.93
CA VAL A 81 30.14 9.88 14.00
C VAL A 81 29.93 8.83 12.91
N GLY A 82 31.02 8.30 12.34
CA GLY A 82 30.96 7.29 11.28
C GLY A 82 30.37 5.95 11.73
N SER A 83 30.59 5.53 12.97
CA SER A 83 30.01 4.33 13.57
C SER A 83 28.50 4.48 13.73
N ILE A 84 28.05 5.63 14.26
CA ILE A 84 26.62 5.95 14.40
C ILE A 84 25.95 5.99 13.02
N ALA A 85 26.59 6.61 12.04
CA ALA A 85 26.09 6.62 10.67
C ALA A 85 26.03 5.23 10.04
N ALA A 86 27.04 4.39 10.26
CA ALA A 86 27.05 3.02 9.74
C ALA A 86 25.92 2.19 10.35
N GLU A 87 25.57 2.44 11.61
CA GLU A 87 24.45 1.81 12.29
C GLU A 87 23.09 2.29 11.75
N LEU A 88 22.91 3.61 11.62
CA LEU A 88 21.71 4.20 11.01
C LEU A 88 21.50 3.68 9.57
N ARG A 89 22.56 3.54 8.77
CA ARG A 89 22.49 2.90 7.45
C ARG A 89 22.04 1.44 7.53
N ARG A 90 22.51 0.66 8.52
CA ARG A 90 22.05 -0.74 8.74
C ARG A 90 20.58 -0.80 9.15
N ALA A 91 20.12 0.17 9.92
CA ALA A 91 18.73 0.32 10.34
C ALA A 91 17.80 0.80 9.20
N GLY A 92 18.36 1.19 8.05
CA GLY A 92 17.60 1.62 6.86
C GLY A 92 17.34 3.12 6.78
N TYR A 93 18.01 3.93 7.59
CA TYR A 93 18.01 5.38 7.41
C TYR A 93 18.82 5.77 6.17
N THR A 94 18.45 6.90 5.57
CA THR A 94 19.17 7.46 4.42
C THR A 94 19.85 8.77 4.78
N GLU A 95 20.99 9.04 4.14
CA GLU A 95 21.64 10.34 4.29
C GLU A 95 20.83 11.41 3.54
N VAL A 96 20.65 12.59 4.16
CA VAL A 96 19.90 13.72 3.57
C VAL A 96 20.48 14.15 2.20
N SER A 97 21.77 13.93 1.99
CA SER A 97 22.50 14.26 0.75
C SER A 97 22.21 13.30 -0.40
N GLU A 98 21.91 12.04 -0.12
CA GLU A 98 21.83 11.00 -1.14
C GLU A 98 20.42 10.88 -1.74
N HIS A 99 19.36 10.82 -0.93
CA HIS A 99 18.00 10.61 -1.45
C HIS A 99 16.95 11.23 -0.50
N GLY A 100 16.18 12.19 -1.01
CA GLY A 100 15.12 12.87 -0.27
C GLY A 100 14.08 11.93 0.33
N GLU A 101 13.63 12.28 1.55
CA GLU A 101 12.57 11.65 2.36
C GLU A 101 12.53 10.10 2.35
N SER A 102 13.25 9.48 3.28
CA SER A 102 13.07 8.07 3.63
C SER A 102 11.86 7.89 4.56
N ARG A 103 11.09 6.81 4.35
CA ARG A 103 9.96 6.45 5.22
C ARG A 103 10.39 6.10 6.64
N ILE A 104 11.58 5.50 6.80
CA ILE A 104 12.17 5.16 8.10
C ILE A 104 12.76 6.38 8.77
N GLY A 105 13.47 7.23 8.03
CA GLY A 105 14.09 8.45 8.55
C GLY A 105 15.36 8.83 7.79
N THR A 106 15.80 10.06 8.01
CA THR A 106 17.02 10.60 7.41
C THR A 106 18.03 10.99 8.47
N TYR A 107 19.32 10.93 8.16
CA TYR A 107 20.36 11.50 9.02
C TYR A 107 21.29 12.42 8.23
N LYS A 108 21.97 13.32 8.94
CA LYS A 108 22.97 14.22 8.39
C LYS A 108 24.26 14.13 9.21
N GLU A 109 25.34 13.76 8.55
CA GLU A 109 26.68 13.76 9.13
C GLU A 109 27.33 15.15 9.01
N GLY A 110 28.04 15.56 10.07
CA GLY A 110 28.99 16.67 10.07
C GLY A 110 30.29 16.26 10.76
N ASP A 111 31.27 17.16 10.83
CA ASP A 111 32.63 16.82 11.32
C ASP A 111 32.68 16.27 12.75
N SER A 112 31.78 16.76 13.61
CA SER A 112 31.72 16.41 15.05
C SER A 112 30.29 16.21 15.54
N TYR A 113 29.34 16.02 14.63
CA TYR A 113 27.94 15.81 14.98
C TYR A 113 27.23 14.93 13.97
N ILE A 114 26.15 14.30 14.42
CA ILE A 114 25.19 13.64 13.55
C ILE A 114 23.78 14.04 13.97
N GLU A 115 23.00 14.50 13.00
CA GLU A 115 21.59 14.85 13.20
C GLU A 115 20.73 13.70 12.70
N VAL A 116 19.89 13.14 13.57
CA VAL A 116 18.97 12.04 13.28
C VAL A 116 17.56 12.59 13.18
N ARG A 117 16.87 12.31 12.08
CA ARG A 117 15.49 12.70 11.81
C ARG A 117 14.63 11.47 11.51
N PRO A 118 13.98 10.91 12.53
CA PRO A 118 13.06 9.79 12.38
C PRO A 118 11.92 10.11 11.41
N GLY A 119 11.55 9.13 10.59
CA GLY A 119 10.45 9.19 9.64
C GLY A 119 9.15 8.63 10.22
N ALA A 120 8.06 8.67 9.45
CA ALA A 120 6.75 8.20 9.89
C ALA A 120 6.68 6.68 10.18
N GLU A 121 7.66 5.90 9.68
CA GLU A 121 7.78 4.46 9.92
C GLU A 121 8.91 4.11 10.92
N SER A 122 9.54 5.08 11.60
CA SER A 122 10.50 4.81 12.70
C SER A 122 9.79 4.24 13.93
N TYR A 123 10.43 3.28 14.61
CA TYR A 123 9.78 2.50 15.67
C TYR A 123 9.89 3.10 17.07
N HIS A 124 10.96 3.86 17.34
CA HIS A 124 11.38 4.13 18.73
C HIS A 124 11.10 5.55 19.20
N THR A 125 11.43 6.59 18.43
CA THR A 125 11.22 7.98 18.89
C THR A 125 10.91 8.90 17.70
N PRO A 126 9.78 9.63 17.68
CA PRO A 126 9.46 10.56 16.59
C PRO A 126 10.26 11.88 16.67
N GLU A 127 10.99 12.10 17.77
CA GLU A 127 11.73 13.33 18.01
C GLU A 127 13.13 13.25 17.40
N SER A 128 13.45 14.23 16.55
CA SER A 128 14.79 14.40 15.99
C SER A 128 15.78 14.81 17.08
N ALA A 129 16.99 14.26 17.00
CA ALA A 129 18.08 14.58 17.92
C ALA A 129 19.40 14.83 17.19
N THR A 130 20.23 15.69 17.76
CA THR A 130 21.59 15.94 17.34
C THR A 130 22.54 15.37 18.37
N ILE A 131 23.38 14.44 17.95
CA ILE A 131 24.42 13.82 18.76
C ILE A 131 25.74 14.50 18.42
N HIS A 132 26.35 15.13 19.41
CA HIS A 132 27.68 15.73 19.30
C HIS A 132 28.75 14.75 19.80
N VAL A 133 29.82 14.62 19.03
CA VAL A 133 30.94 13.75 19.33
C VAL A 133 32.20 14.59 19.44
N ALA A 134 32.87 14.53 20.58
CA ALA A 134 34.15 15.18 20.83
C ALA A 134 35.18 14.14 21.28
N ALA A 135 36.41 14.23 20.74
CA ALA A 135 37.52 13.34 21.09
C ALA A 135 37.19 11.83 20.99
N GLY A 136 36.34 11.43 20.03
CA GLY A 136 35.94 10.04 19.83
C GLY A 136 34.94 9.51 20.87
N LYS A 137 34.27 10.41 21.60
CA LYS A 137 33.20 10.10 22.55
C LYS A 137 31.98 10.96 22.30
N VAL A 138 30.82 10.44 22.66
CA VAL A 138 29.57 11.20 22.68
C VAL A 138 29.66 12.24 23.78
N ASP A 139 29.65 13.51 23.40
CA ASP A 139 29.78 14.64 24.32
C ASP A 139 28.41 15.09 24.84
N SER A 140 27.47 15.29 23.92
CA SER A 140 26.11 15.73 24.25
C SER A 140 25.10 15.24 23.23
N ILE A 141 23.86 15.07 23.69
CA ILE A 141 22.72 14.73 22.85
C ILE A 141 21.66 15.80 23.08
N THR A 142 21.22 16.46 22.02
CA THR A 142 20.23 17.55 22.09
C THR A 142 19.05 17.23 21.20
N GLN A 143 17.84 17.22 21.75
CA GLN A 143 16.62 17.10 20.97
C GLN A 143 16.34 18.38 20.18
N LYS A 144 15.54 18.27 19.12
CA LYS A 144 15.08 19.43 18.34
C LYS A 144 14.36 20.50 19.18
N ASN A 145 13.73 20.11 20.28
CA ASN A 145 13.08 21.03 21.23
C ASN A 145 14.07 21.77 22.16
N GLY A 146 15.38 21.47 22.07
CA GLY A 146 16.44 22.04 22.89
C GLY A 146 16.70 21.32 24.22
N ALA A 147 16.00 20.22 24.51
CA ALA A 147 16.25 19.41 25.70
C ALA A 147 17.53 18.57 25.54
N ALA A 148 18.37 18.58 26.58
CA ALA A 148 19.52 17.69 26.65
C ALA A 148 19.08 16.30 27.11
N LEU A 149 19.62 15.26 26.47
CA LEU A 149 19.36 13.87 26.81
C LEU A 149 20.64 13.16 27.27
N ASP A 150 20.49 12.28 28.24
CA ASP A 150 21.58 11.38 28.68
C ASP A 150 21.75 10.18 27.73
N ALA A 151 20.69 9.83 26.98
CA ALA A 151 20.68 8.71 26.05
C ALA A 151 19.68 8.94 24.90
N TYR A 152 19.96 8.32 23.74
CA TYR A 152 19.07 8.30 22.58
C TYR A 152 19.04 6.91 21.93
N GLU A 153 17.84 6.43 21.61
CA GLU A 153 17.62 5.16 20.91
C GLU A 153 17.67 5.42 19.40
N LEU A 154 18.54 4.71 18.68
CA LEU A 154 18.72 4.90 17.23
C LEU A 154 17.67 4.13 16.42
N GLU A 155 17.54 2.81 16.64
CA GLU A 155 16.44 1.88 16.28
C GLU A 155 16.64 0.55 17.03
#